data_AF-A0A180FU69-F1
#
_entry.id   AF-A0A180FU69-F1
#
_cell.length_a   1.000
_cell.length_b   1.000
_cell.length_c   1.000
_cell.angle_alpha   90.00
_cell.angle_beta   90.00
_cell.angle_gamma   90.00
#
_symmetry.space_group_name_H-M   'P 1'
#
loop_
_entity.id
_entity.type
_entity.pdbx_description
1 polymer ?
#
loop_
_entity_poly.entity_id
_entity_poly.type
_entity_poly.pdbx_seq_one_letter_code
_entity_poly.pdbx_strand_id
1 'polypeptide(L)'
;MDMVHDSNEKIAYLRSSVIGLLVDECSRVFLENEEGILNGSFNTPLIERIGEPARKAYKACTVVAFKKIYASRDVVDIELAGHRIFSQLITILTEAVMNQDQAYSRLLLQRIPEQYDTRATDTYGKIQCVLDYISGMTDVYALDLYRKITGMGLPAV
;
A
#
# COMPACT_ATOMS: atom_id res chain seq x y z
N MET A 1 -0.79 30.31 -21.50
CA MET A 1 -1.59 29.07 -21.34
C MET A 1 -2.82 29.08 -22.25
N ASP A 2 -2.89 30.06 -23.16
CA ASP A 2 -4.05 30.39 -23.99
C ASP A 2 -4.10 29.64 -25.34
N MET A 3 -3.20 28.67 -25.56
CA MET A 3 -3.10 27.91 -26.82
C MET A 3 -3.69 26.49 -26.76
N VAL A 4 -4.12 26.04 -25.58
CA VAL A 4 -4.77 24.73 -25.38
C VAL A 4 -6.11 25.03 -24.74
N HIS A 5 -7.22 24.65 -25.38
CA HIS A 5 -8.55 24.98 -24.88
C HIS A 5 -9.17 23.83 -24.06
N ASP A 6 -8.86 22.58 -24.39
CA ASP A 6 -9.36 21.41 -23.70
C ASP A 6 -8.74 21.24 -22.30
N SER A 7 -9.58 20.94 -21.32
CA SER A 7 -9.16 20.79 -19.92
C SER A 7 -8.27 19.58 -19.68
N ASN A 8 -8.48 18.47 -20.39
CA ASN A 8 -7.65 17.28 -20.25
C ASN A 8 -6.27 17.51 -20.88
N GLU A 9 -6.22 18.16 -22.05
CA GLU A 9 -4.96 18.55 -22.69
C GLU A 9 -4.16 19.53 -21.82
N LYS A 10 -4.82 20.50 -21.17
CA LYS A 10 -4.16 21.39 -20.19
C LYS A 10 -3.53 20.62 -19.04
N ILE A 11 -4.25 19.66 -18.47
CA ILE A 11 -3.75 18.83 -17.37
C ILE A 11 -2.58 17.96 -17.84
N ALA A 12 -2.69 17.36 -19.03
CA ALA A 12 -1.62 16.55 -19.60
C ALA A 12 -0.35 17.37 -19.85
N TYR A 13 -0.48 18.58 -20.40
CA TYR A 13 0.62 19.52 -20.63
C TYR A 13 1.28 19.97 -19.32
N LEU A 14 0.46 20.36 -18.34
CA LEU A 14 0.93 20.72 -17.00
C LEU A 14 1.71 19.58 -16.35
N ARG A 15 1.16 18.36 -16.40
CA ARG A 15 1.80 17.16 -15.88
C ARG A 15 3.17 16.94 -16.54
N SER A 16 3.25 17.02 -17.86
CA SER A 16 4.52 16.86 -18.59
C SER A 16 5.56 17.90 -18.14
N SER A 17 5.15 19.17 -18.06
CA SER A 17 6.03 20.27 -17.64
C SER A 17 6.54 20.09 -16.20
N VAL A 18 5.63 19.73 -15.28
CA VAL A 18 5.97 19.52 -13.86
C VAL A 18 6.86 18.29 -13.69
N ILE A 19 6.59 17.18 -14.40
CA ILE A 19 7.45 15.99 -14.34
C ILE A 19 8.87 16.35 -14.80
N GLY A 20 9.02 17.06 -15.93
CA GLY A 20 10.33 17.49 -16.41
C GLY A 20 11.09 18.30 -15.35
N LEU A 21 10.45 19.34 -14.80
CA LEU A 21 11.04 20.16 -13.75
C LEU A 21 11.46 19.34 -12.52
N LEU A 22 10.61 18.44 -12.03
CA LEU A 22 10.90 17.64 -10.83
C LEU A 22 12.00 16.60 -11.08
N VAL A 23 12.09 16.04 -12.29
CA VAL A 23 13.17 15.13 -12.69
C VAL A 23 14.51 15.88 -12.71
N ASP A 24 14.56 17.06 -13.32
CA ASP A 24 15.77 17.88 -13.38
C ASP A 24 16.25 18.28 -11.97
N GLU A 25 15.33 18.72 -11.13
CA GLU A 25 15.62 19.09 -9.74
C GLU A 25 16.13 17.89 -8.90
N CYS A 26 15.47 16.74 -8.98
CA CYS A 26 15.92 15.54 -8.27
C CYS A 26 17.27 15.04 -8.78
N SER A 27 17.52 15.13 -10.08
CA SER A 27 18.81 14.73 -10.69
C SER A 27 19.94 15.65 -10.21
N ARG A 28 19.69 16.96 -10.14
CA ARG A 28 20.63 17.93 -9.57
C ARG A 28 20.95 17.60 -8.11
N VAL A 29 19.94 17.39 -7.28
CA VAL A 29 20.12 17.02 -5.86
C VAL A 29 20.92 15.71 -5.73
N PHE A 30 20.63 14.71 -6.56
CA PHE A 30 21.35 13.44 -6.54
C PHE A 30 22.85 13.64 -6.82
N LEU A 31 23.20 14.36 -7.89
CA LEU A 31 24.59 14.62 -8.27
C LEU A 31 25.34 15.46 -7.22
N GLU A 32 24.69 16.49 -6.67
CA GLU A 32 25.27 17.34 -5.62
C GLU A 32 25.55 16.59 -4.31
N ASN A 33 24.86 15.46 -4.07
CA ASN A 33 24.96 14.68 -2.83
C ASN A 33 25.49 13.26 -3.07
N GLU A 34 26.17 13.01 -4.20
CA GLU A 34 26.65 11.69 -4.62
C GLU A 34 27.45 10.97 -3.52
N GLU A 35 28.45 11.65 -2.94
CA GLU A 35 29.28 11.07 -1.88
C GLU A 35 28.45 10.65 -0.67
N GLY A 36 27.50 11.51 -0.25
CA GLY A 36 26.60 11.24 0.86
C GLY A 36 25.64 10.07 0.61
N ILE A 37 25.23 9.88 -0.64
CA ILE A 37 24.39 8.75 -1.05
C ILE A 37 25.21 7.46 -1.04
N LEU A 38 26.42 7.48 -1.63
CA LEU A 38 27.31 6.32 -1.69
C LEU A 38 27.78 5.83 -0.33
N ASN A 39 28.00 6.76 0.61
CA ASN A 39 28.41 6.43 1.97
C ASN A 39 27.23 6.23 2.95
N GLY A 40 25.98 6.36 2.48
CA GLY A 40 24.77 6.15 3.28
C GLY A 40 24.46 7.24 4.31
N SER A 41 25.12 8.41 4.25
CA SER A 41 24.83 9.54 5.16
C SER A 41 23.68 10.43 4.69
N PHE A 42 23.30 10.35 3.40
CA PHE A 42 22.16 11.08 2.85
C PHE A 42 20.83 10.39 3.19
N ASN A 43 20.16 10.87 4.24
CA ASN A 43 19.00 10.20 4.86
C ASN A 43 17.64 10.87 4.59
N THR A 44 17.54 11.66 3.53
CA THR A 44 16.29 12.36 3.18
C THR A 44 15.89 12.07 1.74
N PRO A 45 14.58 12.00 1.40
CA PRO A 45 14.16 11.89 0.00
C PRO A 45 14.65 13.08 -0.85
N LEU A 46 15.07 12.82 -2.09
CA LEU A 46 15.57 13.86 -3.02
C LEU A 46 14.58 15.02 -3.18
N ILE A 47 13.30 14.69 -3.30
CA ILE A 47 12.19 15.65 -3.47
C ILE A 47 12.09 16.69 -2.34
N GLU A 48 12.64 16.40 -1.15
CA GLU A 48 12.62 17.34 -0.02
C GLU A 48 13.77 18.36 -0.06
N ARG A 49 14.78 18.10 -0.89
CA ARG A 49 16.00 18.91 -1.05
C ARG A 49 16.04 19.70 -2.36
N ILE A 50 14.99 19.58 -3.19
CA ILE A 50 14.83 20.38 -4.41
C ILE A 50 14.63 21.88 -4.10
N GLY A 51 14.77 22.71 -5.13
CA GLY A 51 14.59 24.15 -5.09
C GLY A 51 13.28 24.58 -4.42
N GLU A 52 13.35 25.67 -3.66
CA GLU A 52 12.26 26.11 -2.79
C GLU A 52 10.90 26.29 -3.50
N PRO A 53 10.81 26.91 -4.70
CA PRO A 53 9.54 27.09 -5.39
C PRO A 53 8.88 25.75 -5.76
N ALA A 54 9.63 24.83 -6.37
CA ALA A 54 9.14 23.51 -6.76
C ALA A 54 8.71 22.69 -5.53
N ARG A 55 9.52 22.74 -4.47
CA ARG A 55 9.22 22.06 -3.20
C ARG A 55 7.94 22.57 -2.55
N LYS A 56 7.72 23.89 -2.52
CA LYS A 56 6.50 24.50 -2.00
C LYS A 56 5.28 24.10 -2.81
N ALA A 57 5.39 24.14 -4.15
CA ALA A 57 4.31 23.72 -5.04
C ALA A 57 3.95 22.25 -4.84
N TYR A 58 4.95 21.37 -4.78
CA TYR A 58 4.76 19.94 -4.50
C TYR A 58 4.03 19.72 -3.17
N LYS A 59 4.50 20.35 -2.09
CA LYS A 59 3.84 20.27 -0.77
C LYS A 59 2.40 20.78 -0.80
N ALA A 60 2.13 21.89 -1.49
CA ALA A 60 0.79 22.42 -1.63
C ALA A 60 -0.14 21.44 -2.37
N CYS A 61 0.34 20.83 -3.46
CA CYS A 61 -0.39 19.78 -4.18
C CYS A 61 -0.69 18.57 -3.29
N THR A 62 0.27 18.11 -2.48
CA THR A 62 0.07 17.02 -1.51
C THR A 62 -1.01 17.35 -0.49
N VAL A 63 -1.00 18.57 0.06
CA VAL A 63 -2.03 19.02 1.02
C VAL A 63 -3.42 19.05 0.37
N VAL A 64 -3.52 19.54 -0.87
CA VAL A 64 -4.79 19.56 -1.61
C VAL A 64 -5.26 18.14 -1.89
N ALA A 65 -4.37 17.25 -2.35
CA ALA A 65 -4.70 15.85 -2.60
C ALA A 65 -5.21 15.15 -1.33
N PHE A 66 -4.55 15.34 -0.19
CA PHE A 66 -5.01 14.80 1.08
C PHE A 66 -6.41 15.30 1.44
N LYS A 67 -6.62 16.62 1.38
CA LYS A 67 -7.90 17.24 1.76
C LYS A 67 -9.06 16.88 0.83
N LYS A 68 -8.79 16.63 -0.46
CA LYS A 68 -9.84 16.50 -1.48
C LYS A 68 -10.03 15.08 -2.00
N ILE A 69 -9.01 14.23 -1.92
CA ILE A 69 -9.00 12.88 -2.48
C ILE A 69 -8.95 11.86 -1.33
N TYR A 70 -7.88 11.87 -0.53
CA TYR A 70 -7.69 10.85 0.52
C TYR A 70 -8.66 11.00 1.70
N ALA A 71 -9.01 12.22 2.08
CA ALA A 71 -10.03 12.48 3.12
C ALA A 71 -11.47 12.48 2.57
N SER A 72 -11.68 11.99 1.35
CA SER A 72 -13.03 11.84 0.79
C SER A 72 -13.77 10.71 1.50
N ARG A 73 -15.10 10.84 1.59
CA ARG A 73 -15.94 9.84 2.27
C ARG A 73 -15.77 8.44 1.68
N ASP A 74 -15.73 8.34 0.35
CA ASP A 74 -15.61 7.05 -0.34
C ASP A 74 -14.28 6.35 0.00
N VAL A 75 -13.17 7.09 0.08
CA VAL A 75 -11.86 6.55 0.48
C VAL A 75 -11.89 6.09 1.93
N VAL A 76 -12.43 6.92 2.85
CA VAL A 76 -12.52 6.57 4.28
C VAL A 76 -13.39 5.34 4.50
N ASP A 77 -14.53 5.23 3.81
CA ASP A 77 -15.42 4.06 3.91
C ASP A 77 -14.70 2.78 3.42
N ILE A 78 -13.89 2.87 2.36
CA ILE A 78 -13.05 1.76 1.87
C ILE A 78 -11.96 1.40 2.90
N GLU A 79 -11.27 2.38 3.47
CA GLU A 79 -10.23 2.16 4.49
C GLU A 79 -10.80 1.49 5.75
N LEU A 80 -11.98 1.93 6.22
CA LEU A 80 -12.67 1.34 7.37
C LEU A 80 -13.02 -0.14 7.12
N ALA A 81 -13.53 -0.45 5.92
CA ALA A 81 -13.81 -1.83 5.53
C ALA A 81 -12.52 -2.66 5.48
N GLY A 82 -11.47 -2.13 4.86
CA GLY A 82 -10.15 -2.76 4.77
C GLY A 82 -9.57 -3.08 6.16
N HIS A 83 -9.59 -2.11 7.08
CA HIS A 83 -9.11 -2.31 8.45
C HIS A 83 -9.83 -3.48 9.14
N ARG A 84 -11.16 -3.57 9.01
CA ARG A 84 -11.93 -4.67 9.59
C ARG A 84 -11.59 -6.01 8.95
N ILE A 85 -11.49 -6.06 7.62
CA ILE A 85 -11.17 -7.27 6.85
C ILE A 85 -9.80 -7.81 7.28
N PHE A 86 -8.76 -6.99 7.19
CA PHE A 86 -7.39 -7.43 7.49
C PHE A 86 -7.21 -7.76 8.96
N SER A 87 -7.81 -6.99 9.89
CA SER A 87 -7.75 -7.32 11.32
C SER A 87 -8.32 -8.71 11.61
N GLN A 88 -9.46 -9.06 11.01
CA GLN A 88 -10.06 -10.37 11.24
C GLN A 88 -9.28 -11.49 10.55
N LEU A 89 -8.80 -11.29 9.33
CA LEU A 89 -7.97 -12.27 8.63
C LEU A 89 -6.68 -12.56 9.40
N ILE A 90 -5.99 -11.53 9.88
CA ILE A 90 -4.78 -11.67 10.70
C ILE A 90 -5.09 -12.46 11.97
N THR A 91 -6.13 -12.09 12.71
CA THR A 91 -6.49 -12.79 13.95
C THR A 91 -6.80 -14.27 13.70
N ILE A 92 -7.71 -14.56 12.77
CA ILE A 92 -8.19 -15.93 12.51
C ILE A 92 -7.05 -16.83 12.00
N LEU A 93 -6.22 -16.32 11.07
CA LEU A 93 -5.12 -17.10 10.52
C LEU A 93 -3.99 -17.28 11.54
N THR A 94 -3.72 -16.26 12.38
CA THR A 94 -2.77 -16.38 13.49
C THR A 94 -3.23 -17.42 14.50
N GLU A 95 -4.51 -17.41 14.89
CA GLU A 95 -5.08 -18.43 15.77
C GLU A 95 -4.98 -19.84 15.15
N ALA A 96 -5.19 -19.95 13.84
CA ALA A 96 -5.10 -21.21 13.11
C ALA A 96 -3.67 -21.79 13.11
N VAL A 97 -2.64 -20.99 12.80
CA VAL A 97 -1.23 -21.47 12.81
C VAL A 97 -0.74 -21.80 14.23
N MET A 98 -1.31 -21.14 15.25
CA MET A 98 -0.98 -21.42 16.65
C MET A 98 -1.68 -22.67 17.20
N ASN A 99 -2.86 -23.03 16.67
CA ASN A 99 -3.69 -24.14 17.15
C ASN A 99 -3.99 -25.17 16.04
N GLN A 100 -2.95 -25.73 15.41
CA GLN A 100 -3.07 -26.60 14.23
C GLN A 100 -3.83 -27.92 14.48
N ASP A 101 -3.96 -28.33 15.75
CA ASP A 101 -4.68 -29.54 16.16
C ASP A 101 -6.21 -29.38 16.12
N GLN A 102 -6.72 -28.16 15.97
CA GLN A 102 -8.16 -27.92 15.86
C GLN A 102 -8.66 -28.19 14.43
N ALA A 103 -9.83 -28.81 14.31
CA ALA A 103 -10.42 -29.16 13.02
C ALA A 103 -10.63 -27.91 12.12
N TYR A 104 -11.09 -26.81 12.71
CA TYR A 104 -11.30 -25.55 11.99
C TYR A 104 -9.97 -24.92 11.53
N SER A 105 -8.95 -24.91 12.38
CA SER A 105 -7.60 -24.45 12.01
C SER A 105 -7.06 -25.21 10.81
N ARG A 106 -7.18 -26.54 10.77
CA ARG A 106 -6.74 -27.34 9.61
C ARG A 106 -7.44 -26.95 8.32
N LEU A 107 -8.75 -26.69 8.37
CA LEU A 107 -9.51 -26.25 7.18
C LEU A 107 -9.06 -24.87 6.68
N LEU A 108 -8.74 -23.95 7.59
CA LEU A 108 -8.21 -22.63 7.24
C LEU A 108 -6.81 -22.74 6.64
N LEU A 109 -5.92 -23.54 7.25
CA LEU A 109 -4.54 -23.70 6.79
C LEU A 109 -4.45 -24.40 5.43
N GLN A 110 -5.40 -25.28 5.08
CA GLN A 110 -5.52 -25.86 3.73
C GLN A 110 -5.77 -24.84 2.62
N ARG A 111 -6.22 -23.62 2.97
CA ARG A 111 -6.38 -22.52 2.00
C ARG A 111 -5.09 -21.76 1.75
N ILE A 112 -4.08 -21.91 2.61
CA ILE A 112 -2.79 -21.25 2.45
C ILE A 112 -1.99 -22.02 1.39
N PRO A 113 -1.52 -21.36 0.32
CA PRO A 113 -0.69 -22.00 -0.70
C PRO A 113 0.57 -22.63 -0.09
N GLU A 114 1.02 -23.77 -0.65
CA GLU A 114 2.16 -24.55 -0.14
C GLU A 114 3.48 -23.78 -0.09
N GLN A 115 3.60 -22.68 -0.86
CA GLN A 115 4.77 -21.80 -0.84
C GLN A 115 4.97 -21.07 0.50
N TYR A 116 3.96 -21.05 1.39
CA TYR A 116 4.06 -20.46 2.72
C TYR A 116 4.25 -21.54 3.79
N ASP A 117 5.29 -21.40 4.62
CA ASP A 117 5.63 -22.37 5.65
C ASP A 117 4.71 -22.27 6.88
N THR A 118 3.56 -22.92 6.78
CA THR A 118 2.60 -23.05 7.90
C THR A 118 3.09 -23.96 9.03
N ARG A 119 4.22 -24.65 8.85
CA ARG A 119 4.79 -25.64 9.79
C ARG A 119 6.02 -25.13 10.52
N ALA A 120 6.34 -23.85 10.41
CA ALA A 120 7.37 -23.21 11.21
C ALA A 120 7.21 -23.60 12.69
N THR A 121 8.33 -23.98 13.33
CA THR A 121 8.31 -24.55 14.68
C THR A 121 8.15 -23.49 15.76
N ASP A 122 8.62 -22.26 15.49
CA ASP A 122 8.57 -21.16 16.43
C ASP A 122 7.39 -20.22 16.17
N THR A 123 7.01 -19.45 17.20
CA THR A 123 5.93 -18.47 17.10
C THR A 123 6.22 -17.40 16.04
N TYR A 124 7.48 -17.01 15.92
CA TYR A 124 7.91 -15.99 14.96
C TYR A 124 7.64 -16.42 13.52
N GLY A 125 8.13 -17.59 13.10
CA GLY A 125 7.92 -18.09 11.75
C GLY A 125 6.44 -18.35 11.43
N LYS A 126 5.66 -18.79 12.41
CA LYS A 126 4.20 -18.94 12.26
C LYS A 126 3.51 -17.62 11.97
N ILE A 127 3.80 -16.57 12.74
CA ILE A 127 3.22 -15.24 12.52
C ILE A 127 3.72 -14.67 11.19
N GLN A 128 5.01 -14.83 10.88
CA GLN A 128 5.59 -14.37 9.61
C GLN A 128 4.89 -15.03 8.42
N CYS A 129 4.66 -16.33 8.44
CA CYS A 129 3.91 -17.05 7.40
C CYS A 129 2.52 -16.44 7.16
N VAL A 130 1.81 -16.05 8.23
CA VAL A 130 0.49 -15.40 8.12
C VAL A 130 0.62 -14.03 7.46
N LEU A 131 1.61 -13.22 7.86
CA LEU A 131 1.84 -11.89 7.28
C LEU A 131 2.28 -11.97 5.82
N ASP A 132 3.13 -12.93 5.46
CA ASP A 132 3.57 -13.18 4.08
C ASP A 132 2.38 -13.59 3.20
N TYR A 133 1.48 -14.42 3.73
CA TYR A 133 0.28 -14.81 3.00
C TYR A 133 -0.70 -13.64 2.82
N ILE A 134 -0.97 -12.88 3.88
CA ILE A 134 -1.92 -11.74 3.83
C ILE A 134 -1.40 -10.59 2.97
N SER A 135 -0.11 -10.26 3.09
CA SER A 135 0.51 -9.20 2.27
C SER A 135 0.61 -9.55 0.78
N GLY A 136 0.63 -10.84 0.45
CA GLY A 136 0.56 -11.33 -0.93
C GLY A 136 -0.84 -11.34 -1.55
N MET A 137 -1.89 -11.01 -0.79
CA MET A 137 -3.26 -11.00 -1.29
C MET A 137 -3.56 -9.74 -2.12
N THR A 138 -4.43 -9.87 -3.11
CA THR A 138 -5.12 -8.71 -3.69
C THR A 138 -6.32 -8.31 -2.83
N ASP A 139 -6.76 -7.06 -2.89
CA ASP A 139 -7.94 -6.57 -2.16
C ASP A 139 -9.20 -7.42 -2.45
N VAL A 140 -9.40 -7.78 -3.72
CA VAL A 140 -10.53 -8.62 -4.16
C VAL A 140 -10.46 -10.00 -3.52
N TYR A 141 -9.28 -10.61 -3.47
CA TYR A 141 -9.09 -11.91 -2.85
C TYR A 141 -9.27 -11.86 -1.33
N ALA A 142 -8.71 -10.85 -0.66
CA ALA A 142 -8.85 -10.67 0.79
C ALA A 142 -10.33 -10.49 1.19
N LEU A 143 -11.07 -9.67 0.45
CA LEU A 143 -12.51 -9.48 0.66
C LEU A 143 -13.32 -10.76 0.43
N ASP A 144 -13.01 -11.50 -0.63
CA ASP A 144 -13.67 -12.78 -0.93
C ASP A 144 -13.40 -13.84 0.15
N LEU A 145 -12.15 -13.99 0.57
CA LEU A 145 -11.75 -14.88 1.66
C LEU A 145 -12.47 -14.50 2.96
N TYR A 146 -12.50 -13.20 3.29
CA TYR A 146 -13.20 -12.68 4.44
C TYR A 146 -14.68 -13.07 4.43
N ARG A 147 -15.38 -12.82 3.32
CA ARG A 147 -16.81 -13.17 3.17
C ARG A 147 -17.08 -14.67 3.30
N LYS A 148 -16.18 -15.51 2.78
CA LYS A 148 -16.27 -16.97 2.89
C LYS A 148 -16.10 -17.44 4.32
N ILE A 149 -15.12 -16.90 5.04
CA ILE A 149 -14.84 -17.26 6.44
C ILE A 149 -15.97 -16.83 7.37
N THR A 150 -16.55 -15.64 7.15
CA THR A 150 -17.65 -15.12 7.98
C THR A 150 -19.04 -15.58 7.54
N GLY A 151 -19.14 -16.47 6.53
CA GLY A 151 -20.42 -16.98 6.03
C GLY A 151 -21.28 -15.97 5.25
N MET A 152 -20.75 -14.78 4.94
CA MET A 152 -21.47 -13.74 4.18
C MET A 152 -21.55 -14.03 2.67
N GLY A 153 -20.72 -14.95 2.17
CA GLY A 153 -20.66 -15.33 0.75
C GLY A 153 -21.31 -16.67 0.40
N LEU A 154 -22.01 -17.31 1.35
CA LEU A 154 -22.68 -18.59 1.06
C LEU A 154 -23.94 -18.34 0.21
N PRO A 155 -24.16 -19.10 -0.88
CA PRO A 155 -25.41 -18.99 -1.64
C PRO A 155 -26.58 -19.27 -0.71
N ALA A 156 -27.61 -18.42 -0.75
CA ALA A 156 -28.87 -18.68 -0.08
C ALA A 156 -29.42 -20.01 -0.63
N VAL A 157 -29.68 -20.96 0.27
CA VAL A 157 -30.37 -22.22 -0.04
C VAL A 157 -31.83 -21.94 -0.32
#